data_AF-A0A9W8LXM3-F1
#
_entry.id   AF-A0A9W8LXM3-F1
#
_cell.length_a   1.000
_cell.length_b   1.000
_cell.length_c   1.000
_cell.angle_alpha   90.00
_cell.angle_beta   90.00
_cell.angle_gamma   90.00
#
_symmetry.space_group_name_H-M   'P 1'
#
loop_
_entity.id
_entity.type
_entity.pdbx_description
1 polymer ?
#
loop_
_entity_poly.entity_id
_entity_poly.type
_entity_poly.pdbx_seq_one_letter_code
_entity_poly.pdbx_strand_id
1 'polypeptide(L)' 'GINWESAAENIAWNQKTVSEVMTAWKNSPGHYANIVGDYNYVGFGVNDLYWTQNFLKV' A
#
# COMPACT_ATOMS: atom_id res chain seq x y z
N GLY A 1 -18.88 3.68 8.99
CA GLY A 1 -18.04 3.23 7.86
C GLY A 1 -17.67 4.44 7.02
N ILE A 2 -16.62 4.33 6.20
CA ILE A 2 -16.29 5.33 5.19
C ILE A 2 -16.97 4.91 3.88
N ASN A 3 -17.69 5.82 3.23
CA ASN A 3 -18.16 5.61 1.86
C ASN A 3 -17.01 5.94 0.91
N TRP A 4 -16.69 5.06 -0.04
CA TRP A 4 -15.56 5.23 -0.94
C TRP A 4 -15.97 4.85 -2.37
N GLU A 5 -15.34 5.51 -3.35
CA GLU A 5 -15.54 5.29 -4.78
C GLU A 5 -14.64 4.16 -5.31
N SER A 6 -13.38 4.12 -4.86
CA SER A 6 -12.43 3.06 -5.20
C SER A 6 -11.44 2.77 -4.06
N ALA A 7 -10.83 1.58 -4.09
CA ALA A 7 -9.87 1.13 -3.11
C ALA A 7 -8.81 0.22 -3.73
N ALA A 8 -7.61 0.22 -3.16
CA ALA A 8 -6.54 -0.71 -3.48
C ALA A 8 -5.68 -1.03 -2.25
N GLU A 9 -4.95 -2.15 -2.31
CA GLU A 9 -4.08 -2.61 -1.23
C GLU A 9 -2.77 -3.15 -1.80
N ASN A 10 -1.66 -2.79 -1.14
CA ASN A 10 -0.40 -3.50 -1.26
C ASN A 10 -0.14 -4.28 0.03
N ILE A 11 0.27 -5.54 -0.11
CA ILE A 11 0.69 -6.40 1.01
C ILE A 11 2.13 -6.84 0.74
N ALA A 12 2.95 -6.91 1.78
CA ALA A 12 4.26 -7.54 1.70
C ALA A 12 4.62 -8.21 3.02
N TRP A 13 5.59 -9.12 2.96
CA TRP A 13 6.11 -9.81 4.13
C TRP A 13 7.64 -9.88 4.08
N ASN A 14 8.26 -9.82 5.25
CA ASN A 14 9.68 -10.07 5.50
C ASN A 14 10.66 -8.92 5.12
N GLN A 15 10.15 -7.76 4.69
CA GLN A 15 10.98 -6.54 4.62
C GLN A 15 11.16 -5.99 6.03
N LYS A 16 12.39 -5.62 6.39
CA LYS A 16 12.76 -5.19 7.75
C LYS A 16 12.58 -3.70 7.97
N THR A 17 12.51 -2.93 6.89
CA THR A 17 12.42 -1.47 6.95
C THR A 17 11.36 -0.93 5.99
N VAL A 18 10.88 0.27 6.28
CA VAL A 18 9.97 1.02 5.38
C VAL A 18 10.60 1.19 3.99
N SER A 19 11.90 1.48 3.92
CA SER A 19 12.60 1.66 2.65
C SER A 19 12.62 0.37 1.82
N GLU A 20 12.84 -0.78 2.47
CA GLU A 20 12.82 -2.08 1.80
C GLU A 20 11.44 -2.41 1.23
N VAL A 21 10.37 -2.23 2.01
CA VAL A 21 9.01 -2.51 1.54
C VAL A 21 8.55 -1.54 0.44
N MET A 22 8.84 -0.25 0.58
CA MET A 22 8.52 0.73 -0.47
C MET A 22 9.30 0.46 -1.76
N THR A 23 10.56 0.01 -1.66
CA THR A 23 11.34 -0.38 -2.85
C THR A 23 10.76 -1.64 -3.49
N ALA A 24 10.38 -2.64 -2.69
CA ALA A 24 9.75 -3.86 -3.18
C ALA A 24 8.43 -3.58 -3.93
N TRP A 25 7.56 -2.74 -3.38
CA TRP A 25 6.31 -2.34 -4.05
C TRP A 25 6.57 -1.50 -5.31
N LYS A 26 7.52 -0.56 -5.29
CA LYS A 26 7.86 0.23 -6.49
C LYS A 26 8.42 -0.61 -7.63
N ASN A 27 9.13 -1.70 -7.33
CA ASN A 27 9.69 -2.61 -8.33
C ASN A 27 8.68 -3.63 -8.88
N SER A 28 7.46 -3.66 -8.35
CA SER A 28 6.38 -4.53 -8.81
C SER A 28 5.33 -3.71 -9.56
N PRO A 29 5.10 -3.93 -10.87
CA PRO A 29 4.20 -3.09 -11.66
C PRO A 29 2.78 -2.94 -11.08
N GLY A 30 2.22 -4.03 -10.53
CA GLY A 30 0.88 -3.99 -9.91
C GLY A 30 0.85 -3.17 -8.63
N HIS A 31 1.82 -3.37 -7.73
CA HIS A 31 1.87 -2.60 -6.48
C HIS A 31 2.23 -1.13 -6.73
N TYR A 32 3.09 -0.87 -7.72
CA TYR A 32 3.43 0.49 -8.12
C TYR A 32 2.23 1.22 -8.72
N ALA A 33 1.39 0.54 -9.51
CA ALA A 33 0.14 1.11 -10.03
C ALA A 33 -0.80 1.58 -8.91
N ASN A 34 -0.86 0.87 -7.78
CA ASN A 34 -1.60 1.33 -6.60
C ASN A 34 -1.00 2.60 -5.98
N ILE A 35 0.34 2.67 -5.86
CA ILE A 35 1.06 3.82 -5.28
C ILE A 35 0.85 5.11 -6.08
N VAL A 36 0.80 5.02 -7.41
CA VAL A 36 0.62 6.18 -8.30
C VAL A 36 -0.83 6.37 -8.77
N GLY A 37 -1.78 5.61 -8.22
CA GLY A 37 -3.19 5.68 -8.56
C GLY A 37 -3.88 6.96 -8.07
N ASP A 38 -5.09 7.22 -8.58
CA ASP A 38 -5.92 8.36 -8.15
C ASP A 38 -6.64 8.06 -6.84
N TYR A 39 -5.94 8.31 -5.73
CA TYR A 39 -6.45 8.14 -4.36
C TYR A 39 -6.18 9.41 -3.55
N ASN A 40 -7.06 9.72 -2.60
CA ASN A 40 -6.93 10.89 -1.72
C ASN A 40 -6.64 10.51 -0.25
N TYR A 41 -6.67 9.22 0.08
CA TYR A 41 -6.26 8.69 1.39
C TYR A 41 -5.32 7.51 1.24
N VAL A 42 -4.34 7.44 2.15
CA VAL A 42 -3.44 6.29 2.32
C VAL A 42 -3.29 5.96 3.80
N GLY A 43 -3.36 4.67 4.13
CA GLY A 43 -3.09 4.12 5.47
C GLY A 43 -2.00 3.07 5.40
N PHE A 44 -1.16 3.02 6.44
CA PHE A 44 -0.08 2.04 6.56
C PHE A 44 -0.28 1.21 7.82
N GLY A 45 0.00 -0.09 7.74
CA GLY A 45 -0.04 -0.99 8.88
C GLY A 45 1.14 -1.96 8.86
N VAL A 46 1.67 -2.28 10.04
CA VAL A 46 2.71 -3.31 10.20
C VAL A 46 2.45 -4.16 11.44
N ASN A 47 2.59 -5.49 11.31
CA ASN A 47 2.59 -6.45 12.41
C ASN A 47 3.56 -7.60 12.10
N ASP A 48 4.57 -7.85 12.94
CA ASP A 48 5.58 -8.91 12.74
C ASP A 48 6.13 -9.03 11.30
N LEU A 49 6.46 -7.89 10.68
CA LEU A 49 6.94 -7.74 9.29
C LEU A 49 5.91 -8.03 8.18
N TYR A 50 4.62 -8.18 8.52
CA TYR A 50 3.54 -8.07 7.54
C TYR A 50 3.20 -6.59 7.36
N TRP A 51 3.39 -6.10 6.15
CA TRP A 51 3.16 -4.71 5.77
C TRP A 51 1.89 -4.61 4.94
N THR A 52 1.07 -3.60 5.23
CA THR A 52 -0.09 -3.23 4.43
C THR A 52 -0.02 -1.74 4.09
N GLN A 53 -0.46 -1.43 2.89
CA GLN A 53 -0.67 -0.06 2.43
C GLN A 53 -2.01 0.00 1.70
N ASN A 54 -2.98 0.66 2.32
CA ASN A 54 -4.35 0.77 1.84
C ASN A 54 -4.60 2.15 1.27
N PHE A 55 -5.18 2.19 0.07
CA PHE A 55 -5.52 3.41 -0.64
C PHE A 55 -7.02 3.51 -0.79
N LEU A 56 -7.58 4.71 -0.59
CA LEU A 56 -8.99 4.98 -0.81
C LEU A 56 -9.16 6.25 -1.65
N LYS A 57 -10.12 6.21 -2.56
CA LYS A 57 -10.75 7.38 -3.15
C LYS A 57 -12.11 7.55 -2.48
N VAL A 58 -12.30 8.68 -1.81
CA VAL A 58 -13.58 9.10 -1.25
C VAL A 58 -14.09 10.29 -2.05
#